data_AF-A0AAV3XM18-F1
#
_entry.id   AF-A0AAV3XM18-F1
#
_cell.length_a   1.000
_cell.length_b   1.000
_cell.length_c   1.000
_cell.angle_alpha   90.00
_cell.angle_beta   90.00
_cell.angle_gamma   90.00
#
_symmetry.space_group_name_H-M   'P 1'
#
loop_
_entity.id
_entity.type
_entity.pdbx_description
1 polymer ?
#
loop_
_entity_poly.entity_id
_entity_poly.type
_entity_poly.pdbx_seq_one_letter_code
_entity_poly.pdbx_strand_id
1 'polypeptide(L)'
;MTKKKDGKQFDDLFGAVKGGAEDIPQPTEKKQAKGNNPDYVSTTFYLPKQLHRQLKIAAVDEEREMSDIVAELVERWLKSRNSDV
;
A
#
# COMPACT_ATOMS: atom_id res chain seq x y z
N MET A 1 -36.50 -26.28 -1.75
CA MET A 1 -35.32 -26.24 -2.64
C MET A 1 -35.04 -24.78 -2.99
N THR A 2 -33.88 -24.27 -2.62
CA THR A 2 -33.52 -22.84 -2.57
C THR A 2 -33.27 -22.23 -3.96
N LYS A 3 -33.93 -21.10 -4.26
CA LYS A 3 -33.78 -20.35 -5.52
C LYS A 3 -32.46 -19.54 -5.46
N LYS A 4 -31.55 -19.79 -6.42
CA LYS A 4 -30.27 -19.09 -6.56
C LYS A 4 -30.53 -17.60 -6.88
N LYS A 5 -29.85 -16.69 -6.17
CA LYS A 5 -29.86 -15.24 -6.43
C LYS A 5 -28.83 -14.92 -7.52
N ASP A 6 -29.30 -14.28 -8.59
CA ASP A 6 -28.52 -13.87 -9.76
C ASP A 6 -27.49 -12.77 -9.45
N GLY A 7 -26.25 -12.98 -9.89
CA GLY A 7 -25.12 -12.05 -9.78
C GLY A 7 -25.19 -10.83 -10.70
N LYS A 8 -26.40 -10.33 -10.99
CA LYS A 8 -26.65 -9.21 -11.92
C LYS A 8 -26.53 -7.83 -11.25
N GLN A 9 -26.40 -7.78 -9.93
CA GLN A 9 -26.41 -6.52 -9.17
C GLN A 9 -25.13 -5.68 -9.36
N PHE A 10 -24.02 -6.30 -9.73
CA PHE A 10 -22.74 -5.59 -9.92
C PHE A 10 -22.50 -5.18 -11.37
N ASP A 11 -23.06 -5.89 -12.34
CA ASP A 11 -22.84 -5.63 -13.77
C ASP A 11 -23.44 -4.28 -14.22
N ASP A 12 -24.60 -3.93 -13.66
CA ASP A 12 -25.33 -2.69 -13.96
C ASP A 12 -24.57 -1.44 -13.50
N LEU A 13 -23.78 -1.55 -12.42
CA LEU A 13 -22.98 -0.46 -11.88
C LEU A 13 -21.78 -0.11 -12.77
N PHE A 14 -21.16 -1.10 -13.42
CA PHE A 14 -20.05 -0.87 -14.35
C PHE A 14 -20.53 -0.48 -15.75
N GLY A 15 -21.72 -0.90 -16.16
CA GLY A 15 -22.33 -0.48 -17.43
C GLY A 15 -22.71 1.00 -17.45
N ALA A 16 -23.24 1.52 -16.34
CA ALA A 16 -23.74 2.89 -16.23
C ALA A 16 -22.64 3.97 -16.29
N VAL A 17 -21.37 3.63 -16.01
CA VAL A 17 -20.26 4.60 -16.01
C VAL A 17 -19.71 4.90 -17.41
N LYS A 18 -20.09 4.14 -18.44
CA LYS A 18 -19.56 4.32 -19.81
C LYS A 18 -20.25 5.45 -20.60
N GLY A 19 -21.33 6.04 -20.06
CA GLY A 19 -22.17 7.03 -20.76
C GLY A 19 -21.88 8.51 -20.43
N GLY A 20 -20.99 8.81 -19.48
CA GLY A 20 -20.68 10.19 -19.08
C GLY A 20 -19.18 10.46 -19.18
N ALA A 21 -18.72 10.85 -20.37
CA ALA A 21 -17.36 11.35 -20.56
C ALA A 21 -17.32 12.84 -20.19
N GLU A 22 -17.42 13.13 -18.89
CA GLU A 22 -17.09 14.44 -18.34
C GLU A 22 -15.91 14.27 -17.36
N ASP A 23 -14.77 14.84 -17.78
CA ASP A 23 -13.57 15.16 -17.01
C ASP A 23 -13.12 14.14 -15.94
N ILE A 24 -12.51 13.04 -16.40
CA ILE A 24 -11.72 12.18 -15.50
C ILE A 24 -10.38 12.89 -15.29
N PRO A 25 -10.03 13.31 -14.06
CA PRO A 25 -8.73 13.91 -13.79
C PRO A 25 -7.63 12.96 -14.28
N GLN A 26 -6.76 13.51 -15.13
CA GLN A 26 -5.64 12.83 -15.75
C GLN A 26 -4.85 12.08 -14.67
N PRO A 27 -4.52 10.79 -14.84
CA PRO A 27 -3.79 10.04 -13.83
C PRO A 27 -2.45 10.71 -13.58
N THR A 28 -2.30 11.38 -12.44
CA THR A 28 -0.99 11.78 -11.90
C THR A 28 -0.06 10.59 -12.01
N GLU A 29 1.12 10.80 -12.59
CA GLU A 29 2.18 9.82 -12.83
C GLU A 29 2.05 8.63 -11.90
N LYS A 30 1.68 7.47 -12.46
CA LYS A 30 1.55 6.24 -11.71
C LYS A 30 2.92 5.93 -11.10
N LYS A 31 3.14 6.33 -9.84
CA LYS A 31 4.28 5.86 -9.04
C LYS A 31 4.29 4.35 -9.21
N GLN A 32 5.29 3.83 -9.92
CA GLN A 32 5.40 2.39 -10.12
C GLN A 32 5.36 1.74 -8.74
N ALA A 33 4.48 0.75 -8.58
CA ALA A 33 4.35 0.07 -7.30
C ALA A 33 5.72 -0.48 -6.92
N LYS A 34 6.17 -0.24 -5.66
CA LYS A 34 7.50 -0.62 -5.18
C LYS A 34 7.83 -2.11 -5.43
N GLY A 35 6.83 -2.98 -5.50
CA GLY A 35 7.01 -4.39 -5.84
C GLY A 35 7.46 -4.69 -7.28
N ASN A 36 7.39 -3.72 -8.20
CA ASN A 36 7.87 -3.84 -9.58
C ASN A 36 9.21 -3.12 -9.82
N ASN A 37 9.78 -2.50 -8.78
CA ASN A 37 11.09 -1.86 -8.86
C ASN A 37 12.19 -2.91 -8.54
N PRO A 38 13.18 -3.12 -9.42
CA PRO A 38 14.25 -4.10 -9.19
C PRO A 38 15.12 -3.80 -7.96
N ASP A 39 15.14 -2.55 -7.47
CA ASP A 39 15.93 -2.15 -6.30
C ASP A 39 15.25 -2.51 -4.96
N TYR A 40 14.03 -3.05 -5.00
CA TYR A 40 13.24 -3.35 -3.80
C TYR A 40 12.91 -4.84 -3.69
N VAL A 41 13.04 -5.38 -2.48
CA VAL A 41 12.61 -6.75 -2.14
C VAL A 41 11.48 -6.68 -1.11
N SER A 42 10.36 -7.35 -1.38
CA SER A 42 9.26 -7.45 -0.42
C SER A 42 9.64 -8.42 0.71
N THR A 43 9.59 -7.92 1.94
CA THR A 43 9.94 -8.71 3.13
C THR A 43 8.73 -8.76 4.07
N THR A 44 8.37 -9.95 4.55
CA THR A 44 7.29 -10.16 5.51
C THR A 44 7.87 -10.61 6.84
N PHE A 45 7.53 -9.90 7.92
CA PHE A 45 7.92 -10.25 9.29
C PHE A 45 6.80 -9.91 10.26
N TYR A 46 6.84 -10.52 11.44
CA TYR A 46 5.86 -10.27 12.48
C TYR A 46 6.28 -9.07 13.34
N LEU A 47 5.32 -8.18 13.60
CA LEU A 47 5.45 -7.11 14.59
C LEU A 47 4.39 -7.28 15.69
N PRO A 48 4.69 -6.93 16.94
CA PRO A 48 3.67 -6.78 17.97
C PRO A 48 2.55 -5.85 17.49
N LYS A 49 1.29 -6.19 17.79
CA LYS A 49 0.12 -5.45 17.29
C LYS A 49 0.17 -3.96 17.64
N GLN A 50 0.60 -3.64 18.86
CA GLN A 50 0.73 -2.25 19.31
C GLN A 50 1.78 -1.49 18.51
N LEU A 51 2.93 -2.12 18.23
CA LEU A 51 4.01 -1.51 17.46
C LEU A 51 3.59 -1.27 16.00
N HIS A 52 2.93 -2.24 15.36
CA HIS A 52 2.40 -2.06 14.01
C HIS A 52 1.35 -0.93 13.95
N ARG A 53 0.52 -0.78 14.98
CA ARG A 53 -0.45 0.34 15.07
C ARG A 53 0.27 1.69 15.19
N GLN A 54 1.28 1.79 16.04
CA GLN A 54 2.07 3.01 16.20
C GLN A 54 2.79 3.38 14.91
N LEU A 55 3.39 2.40 14.22
CA LEU A 55 4.02 2.62 12.92
C LEU A 55 3.04 3.19 11.89
N LYS A 56 1.81 2.65 11.83
CA LYS A 56 0.78 3.18 10.93
C LYS A 56 0.39 4.61 11.25
N ILE A 57 0.27 4.95 12.54
CA ILE A 57 -0.07 6.31 12.97
C ILE A 57 1.05 7.26 12.56
N ALA A 58 2.30 6.93 12.89
CA ALA A 58 3.47 7.74 12.53
C ALA A 58 3.59 7.95 11.00
N ALA A 59 3.32 6.91 10.20
CA ALA A 59 3.33 7.01 8.74
C ALA A 59 2.27 7.99 8.21
N VAL A 60 1.08 8.02 8.82
CA VAL A 60 0.03 8.98 8.47
C VAL A 60 0.41 10.39 8.92
N ASP A 61 0.90 10.54 10.15
CA ASP A 61 1.28 11.83 10.73
C ASP A 61 2.43 12.50 9.96
N GLU A 62 3.40 11.71 9.47
CA GLU A 62 4.54 12.20 8.69
C GLU A 62 4.28 12.28 7.17
N GLU A 63 3.10 11.86 6.69
CA GLU A 63 2.79 11.70 5.26
C GLU A 63 3.83 10.85 4.49
N ARG A 64 4.37 9.80 5.15
CA ARG A 64 5.44 8.94 4.62
C ARG A 64 4.98 7.49 4.44
N GLU A 65 5.63 6.78 3.52
CA GLU A 65 5.38 5.35 3.38
C GLU A 65 6.04 4.56 4.52
N MET A 66 5.32 3.59 5.08
CA MET A 66 5.86 2.70 6.14
C MET A 66 7.13 1.97 5.69
N SER A 67 7.25 1.63 4.41
CA SER A 67 8.43 0.97 3.85
C SER A 67 9.68 1.83 3.97
N ASP A 68 9.57 3.15 3.79
CA ASP A 68 10.68 4.09 3.90
C ASP A 68 11.10 4.27 5.37
N ILE A 69 10.12 4.37 6.28
CA ILE A 69 10.37 4.43 7.72
C ILE A 69 11.11 3.18 8.20
N VAL A 70 10.65 1.99 7.79
CA VAL A 70 11.28 0.72 8.16
C VAL A 70 12.69 0.61 7.56
N ALA A 71 12.88 0.99 6.29
CA ALA A 71 14.19 0.96 5.64
C ALA A 71 15.21 1.83 6.39
N GLU A 72 14.82 3.05 6.77
CA GLU A 72 15.67 3.98 7.54
C GLU A 72 16.03 3.41 8.92
N LEU A 73 15.06 2.82 9.64
CA LEU A 73 15.31 2.20 10.94
C LEU A 73 16.27 1.01 10.83
N VAL A 74 16.09 0.15 9.83
CA VAL A 74 16.97 -0.99 9.57
C VAL A 74 18.38 -0.52 9.20
N GLU A 75 18.50 0.49 8.33
CA GLU A 75 19.80 1.03 7.93
C GLU A 75 20.54 1.63 9.13
N ARG A 76 19.86 2.41 9.98
CA ARG A 76 20.43 2.97 11.22
C ARG A 76 20.92 1.87 12.16
N TRP A 77 20.12 0.82 12.36
CA TRP A 77 20.49 -0.31 13.21
C TRP A 77 21.69 -1.10 12.67
N LEU A 78 21.79 -1.27 11.34
CA LEU A 78 22.95 -1.90 10.72
C LEU A 78 24.21 -1.03 10.85
N LYS A 79 24.09 0.28 10.61
CA LYS A 79 25.20 1.24 10.78
C LYS A 79 25.71 1.26 12.22
N SER A 80 24.83 1.18 13.23
CA SER A 80 25.27 1.16 14.62
C SER A 80 26.05 -0.12 14.97
N ARG A 81 25.71 -1.28 14.39
CA ARG A 81 26.49 -2.52 14.59
C ARG A 81 27.88 -2.49 13.95
N ASN A 82 28.00 -1.83 12.80
CA ASN A 82 29.27 -1.74 12.07
C ASN A 82 30.22 -0.68 12.64
N SER A 83 29.72 0.21 13.51
CA SER A 83 30.54 1.24 14.18
C SER A 83 31.20 0.72 15.47
N ASP A 84 30.80 -0.47 15.94
CA ASP A 84 31.33 -1.17 17.12
C ASP A 84 32.37 -2.26 16.76
N VAL A 85 32.88 -2.27 15.53
CA VAL A 85 33.97 -3.15 15.06
C VAL A 85 35.19 -2.34 14.66
#